data_AF-A0A524D301-F1
#
_entry.id   AF-A0A524D301-F1
#
_cell.length_a   1.000
_cell.length_b   1.000
_cell.length_c   1.000
_cell.angle_alpha   90.00
_cell.angle_beta   90.00
_cell.angle_gamma   90.00
#
_symmetry.space_group_name_H-M   'P 1'
#
loop_
_entity.id
_entity.type
_entity.pdbx_description
1 polymer ?
#
loop_
_entity_poly.entity_id
_entity_poly.type
_entity_poly.pdbx_seq_one_letter_code
_entity_poly.pdbx_strand_id
1 'polypeptide(L)'
;MLFELPAIVDLRNILENFSDNIIFFVALYVIIPVTLIISFACVIFIFRRINSLQEKNVRMRELNQEITKGAKIYLKDQARYLLLILGILFIPVGFTGIQYLGIPFLAVLLTALIFLLGGVSSLLAGYIGMISATKTNILV
;
A
#
# COMPACT_ATOMS: atom_id res chain seq x y z
N MET A 1 -5.08 35.06 -6.91
CA MET A 1 -6.30 34.65 -6.18
C MET A 1 -6.60 33.23 -6.63
N LEU A 2 -6.12 32.23 -5.90
CA LEU A 2 -6.28 30.82 -6.29
C LEU A 2 -7.75 30.44 -6.13
N PHE A 3 -8.34 29.85 -7.18
CA PHE A 3 -9.68 29.27 -7.17
C PHE A 3 -9.73 28.18 -6.10
N GLU A 4 -10.28 28.46 -4.91
CA GLU A 4 -10.54 27.41 -3.94
C GLU A 4 -11.71 26.57 -4.48
N LEU A 5 -11.42 25.31 -4.82
CA LEU A 5 -12.43 24.36 -5.25
C LEU A 5 -13.48 24.21 -4.14
N PRO A 6 -14.78 24.21 -4.46
CA PRO A 6 -15.84 24.13 -3.45
C PRO A 6 -15.70 22.88 -2.56
N ALA A 7 -15.20 21.78 -3.13
CA ALA A 7 -14.89 20.56 -2.39
C ALA A 7 -13.83 20.75 -1.28
N ILE A 8 -12.85 21.64 -1.46
CA ILE A 8 -11.81 21.92 -0.45
C ILE A 8 -12.42 22.72 0.71
N VAL A 9 -13.32 23.66 0.40
CA VAL A 9 -14.03 24.46 1.41
C VAL A 9 -14.97 23.58 2.23
N ASP A 10 -15.71 22.69 1.59
CA ASP A 10 -16.58 21.72 2.28
C ASP A 10 -15.78 20.77 3.17
N LEU A 11 -14.64 20.27 2.68
CA LEU A 11 -13.75 19.41 3.46
C LEU A 11 -13.19 20.16 4.70
N ARG A 12 -12.79 21.42 4.54
CA ARG A 12 -12.30 22.28 5.64
C ARG A 12 -13.39 22.49 6.70
N ASN A 13 -14.61 22.80 6.28
CA ASN A 13 -15.74 23.02 7.19
C ASN A 13 -16.15 21.75 7.95
N ILE A 14 -16.05 20.58 7.31
CA ILE A 14 -16.28 19.26 7.95
C ILE A 14 -15.17 18.95 8.96
N LEU A 15 -13.91 19.26 8.63
CA LEU A 15 -12.76 19.07 9.51
C LEU A 15 -12.77 20.02 10.73
N GLU A 16 -13.22 21.27 10.55
CA GLU A 16 -13.36 22.22 11.66
C GLU A 16 -14.48 21.82 12.64
N ASN A 17 -15.55 21.18 12.15
CA ASN A 17 -16.65 20.66 12.97
C ASN A 17 -16.57 19.14 13.19
N PHE A 18 -15.38 18.55 13.27
CA PHE A 18 -15.25 17.08 13.28
C PHE A 18 -15.97 16.40 14.48
N SER A 19 -16.09 17.11 15.60
CA SER A 19 -16.74 16.62 16.83
C SER A 19 -18.25 16.41 16.69
N ASP A 20 -18.92 17.22 15.87
CA ASP A 20 -20.39 17.22 15.78
C ASP A 20 -20.90 16.41 14.58
N ASN A 21 -19.98 16.01 13.70
CA ASN A 21 -20.29 15.26 12.48
C ASN A 21 -20.29 13.76 12.74
N ILE A 22 -21.46 13.20 13.07
CA ILE A 22 -21.69 11.75 13.25
C ILE A 22 -21.15 10.95 12.04
N ILE A 23 -21.26 11.49 10.83
CA ILE A 23 -20.77 10.87 9.59
C ILE A 23 -19.26 10.61 9.64
N PHE A 24 -18.47 11.54 10.21
CA PHE A 24 -17.02 11.39 10.34
C PHE A 24 -16.67 10.20 11.25
N PHE A 25 -17.36 10.07 12.38
CA PHE A 25 -17.17 8.95 13.31
C PHE A 25 -17.59 7.61 12.71
N VAL A 26 -18.71 7.57 11.98
CA VAL A 26 -19.14 6.35 11.27
C VAL A 26 -18.12 5.95 10.21
N ALA A 27 -17.58 6.92 9.45
CA ALA A 27 -16.53 6.62 8.47
C ALA A 27 -15.27 6.04 9.13
N LEU A 28 -14.79 6.69 10.19
CA LEU A 28 -13.57 6.31 10.89
C LEU A 28 -13.67 4.94 11.58
N TYR A 29 -14.76 4.71 12.33
CA TYR A 29 -14.90 3.53 13.18
C TYR A 29 -15.67 2.36 12.55
N VAL A 30 -16.40 2.58 11.46
CA VAL A 30 -17.19 1.53 10.80
C VAL A 30 -16.70 1.27 9.38
N ILE A 31 -16.68 2.29 8.52
CA ILE A 31 -16.39 2.08 7.08
C ILE A 31 -14.94 1.64 6.86
N ILE A 32 -13.97 2.31 7.47
CA ILE A 32 -12.54 1.95 7.35
C ILE A 32 -12.26 0.51 7.80
N PRO A 33 -12.64 0.06 9.02
CA PRO A 33 -12.36 -1.31 9.45
C PRO A 33 -13.12 -2.35 8.62
N VAL A 34 -14.38 -2.10 8.25
CA VAL A 34 -15.17 -3.04 7.42
C VAL A 34 -14.52 -3.22 6.05
N THR A 35 -14.11 -2.13 5.38
CA THR A 35 -13.44 -2.20 4.08
C THR A 35 -12.09 -2.90 4.15
N LEU A 36 -11.31 -2.70 5.22
CA LEU A 36 -10.07 -3.44 5.47
C LEU A 36 -10.32 -4.95 5.60
N ILE A 37 -11.33 -5.35 6.37
CA ILE A 37 -11.69 -6.76 6.57
C ILE A 37 -12.12 -7.40 5.24
N ILE A 38 -13.00 -6.74 4.49
CA ILE A 38 -13.47 -7.22 3.18
C ILE A 38 -12.30 -7.37 2.20
N SER A 39 -11.42 -6.36 2.12
CA SER A 39 -10.26 -6.40 1.24
C SER A 39 -9.33 -7.57 1.58
N PHE A 40 -9.07 -7.81 2.86
CA PHE A 40 -8.23 -8.92 3.30
C PHE A 40 -8.87 -10.29 2.99
N ALA A 41 -10.18 -10.41 3.20
CA ALA A 41 -10.94 -11.60 2.85
C ALA A 41 -10.90 -11.90 1.34
N CYS A 42 -11.05 -10.87 0.49
CA CYS A 42 -10.92 -10.99 -0.96
C CYS A 42 -9.53 -11.46 -1.38
N VAL A 43 -8.46 -10.88 -0.80
CA VAL A 43 -7.08 -11.30 -1.09
C VAL A 43 -6.88 -12.78 -0.75
N ILE A 44 -7.34 -13.23 0.42
CA ILE A 44 -7.25 -14.64 0.83
C ILE A 44 -8.03 -15.54 -0.15
N PHE A 45 -9.26 -15.15 -0.50
CA PHE A 45 -10.10 -15.93 -1.42
C PHE A 45 -9.43 -16.10 -2.79
N ILE A 46 -8.92 -15.01 -3.37
CA ILE A 46 -8.21 -15.02 -4.66
C ILE A 46 -6.96 -15.91 -4.57
N PHE A 47 -6.17 -15.77 -3.51
CA PHE A 47 -4.94 -16.56 -3.35
C PHE A 47 -5.22 -18.06 -3.19
N ARG A 48 -6.28 -18.43 -2.46
CA ARG A 48 -6.75 -19.82 -2.35
C ARG A 48 -7.22 -20.35 -3.69
N ARG A 49 -7.97 -19.54 -4.46
CA ARG A 49 -8.42 -19.91 -5.80
C ARG A 49 -7.23 -20.19 -6.72
N ILE A 50 -6.23 -19.32 -6.73
CA ILE A 50 -5.01 -19.49 -7.55
C ILE A 50 -4.26 -20.78 -7.18
N ASN A 51 -4.08 -21.07 -5.89
CA ASN A 51 -3.39 -22.30 -5.47
C ASN A 51 -4.16 -23.59 -5.78
N SER A 52 -5.48 -23.51 -5.95
CA SER A 52 -6.30 -24.68 -6.33
C SER A 52 -6.21 -25.05 -7.82
N LEU A 53 -5.55 -24.23 -8.62
CA LEU A 53 -5.47 -24.44 -10.06
C LEU A 53 -4.39 -25.48 -10.37
N GLN A 54 -4.79 -26.52 -11.11
CA GLN A 54 -3.90 -27.59 -11.52
C GLN A 54 -3.22 -27.29 -12.85
N GLU A 55 -1.94 -27.61 -12.93
CA GLU A 55 -1.12 -27.47 -14.14
C GLU A 55 -1.52 -28.52 -15.17
N LYS A 56 -2.02 -28.08 -16.33
CA LYS A 56 -2.52 -28.99 -17.38
C LYS A 56 -1.42 -29.66 -18.22
N ASN A 57 -0.21 -29.08 -18.28
CA ASN A 57 0.87 -29.54 -19.16
C ASN A 57 2.25 -29.42 -18.48
N VAL A 58 3.08 -30.46 -18.58
CA VAL A 58 4.45 -30.51 -18.03
C VAL A 58 5.33 -29.37 -18.53
N ARG A 59 5.23 -29.02 -19.83
CA ARG A 59 6.02 -27.93 -20.42
C ARG A 59 5.60 -26.54 -19.90
N MET A 60 4.31 -26.35 -19.60
CA MET A 60 3.80 -25.11 -18.99
C MET A 60 4.30 -24.94 -17.56
N ARG A 61 4.39 -26.05 -16.81
CA ARG A 61 4.98 -26.06 -15.46
C ARG A 61 6.44 -25.60 -15.48
N GLU A 62 7.25 -26.19 -16.35
CA GLU A 62 8.68 -25.85 -16.46
C GLU A 62 8.90 -24.38 -16.81
N LEU A 63 8.15 -23.86 -17.81
CA LEU A 63 8.22 -22.44 -18.17
C LEU A 63 7.82 -21.53 -17.00
N ASN A 64 6.75 -21.86 -16.29
CA ASN A 64 6.29 -21.06 -15.16
C ASN A 64 7.26 -21.08 -13.98
N GLN A 65 7.95 -22.20 -13.76
CA GLN A 65 8.99 -22.28 -12.74
C GLN A 65 10.13 -21.32 -13.05
N GLU A 66 10.57 -21.23 -14.30
CA GLU A 66 11.62 -20.28 -14.71
C GLU A 66 11.13 -18.82 -14.63
N ILE A 67 9.89 -18.53 -15.03
CA ILE A 67 9.29 -17.18 -14.88
C ILE A 67 9.22 -16.78 -13.39
N THR A 68 8.71 -17.67 -12.55
CA THR A 68 8.58 -17.43 -11.10
C THR A 68 9.95 -17.25 -10.45
N LYS A 69 10.97 -17.99 -10.91
CA LYS A 69 12.36 -17.84 -10.45
C LYS A 69 12.93 -16.49 -10.86
N GLY A 70 12.75 -16.07 -12.12
CA GLY A 70 13.16 -14.76 -12.60
C GLY A 70 12.48 -13.62 -11.84
N ALA A 71 11.16 -13.72 -11.62
CA ALA A 71 10.39 -12.75 -10.84
C ALA A 71 10.89 -12.61 -9.39
N LYS A 72 11.24 -13.72 -8.73
CA LYS A 72 11.82 -13.68 -7.38
C LYS A 72 13.18 -12.97 -7.33
N ILE A 73 14.01 -13.15 -8.36
CA ILE A 73 15.30 -12.45 -8.48
C ILE A 73 15.05 -10.95 -8.65
N TYR A 74 14.16 -10.59 -9.59
CA TYR A 74 13.77 -9.20 -9.80
C TYR A 74 13.22 -8.53 -8.53
N LEU A 75 12.30 -9.20 -7.81
CA LEU A 75 11.73 -8.67 -6.56
C LEU A 75 12.79 -8.44 -5.49
N LYS A 76 13.80 -9.30 -5.40
CA LYS A 76 14.90 -9.14 -4.44
C LYS A 76 15.73 -7.91 -4.76
N ASP A 77 16.03 -7.68 -6.04
CA ASP A 77 16.79 -6.52 -6.47
C ASP A 77 15.94 -5.24 -6.34
N GLN A 78 14.67 -5.28 -6.73
CA GLN A 78 13.73 -4.18 -6.54
C GLN A 78 13.61 -3.79 -5.07
N ALA A 79 13.45 -4.76 -4.16
CA ALA A 79 13.39 -4.50 -2.73
C ALA A 79 14.66 -3.80 -2.23
N ARG A 80 15.85 -4.20 -2.71
CA ARG A 80 17.11 -3.56 -2.37
C ARG A 80 17.16 -2.10 -2.85
N TYR A 81 16.85 -1.84 -4.12
CA TYR A 81 16.87 -0.48 -4.66
C TYR A 81 15.80 0.41 -4.03
N LEU A 82 14.61 -0.13 -3.78
CA LEU A 82 13.52 0.60 -3.14
C LEU A 82 13.89 0.99 -1.71
N LEU A 83 14.46 0.07 -0.92
CA LEU A 83 14.92 0.38 0.45
C LEU A 83 16.03 1.44 0.47
N LEU A 84 16.92 1.42 -0.52
CA LEU A 84 17.96 2.44 -0.67
C LEU A 84 17.32 3.81 -0.93
N ILE A 85 16.38 3.90 -1.88
CA ILE A 85 15.66 5.15 -2.19
C ILE A 85 14.87 5.64 -0.96
N LEU A 86 14.19 4.72 -0.27
CA LEU A 86 13.43 5.01 0.95
C LEU A 86 14.34 5.58 2.04
N GLY A 87 15.55 5.02 2.21
CA GLY A 87 16.55 5.52 3.15
C GLY A 87 17.07 6.92 2.81
N ILE A 88 17.32 7.20 1.53
CA ILE A 88 17.76 8.54 1.07
C ILE A 88 16.65 9.57 1.28
N LEU A 89 15.40 9.22 0.95
CA LEU A 89 14.26 10.12 1.07
C LEU A 89 13.76 10.30 2.50
N PHE A 90 14.16 9.43 3.43
CA PHE A 90 13.75 9.48 4.83
C PHE A 90 13.99 10.85 5.48
N ILE A 91 15.17 11.43 5.25
CA ILE A 91 15.58 12.71 5.84
C ILE A 91 14.78 13.90 5.28
N PRO A 92 14.77 14.17 3.96
CA PRO A 92 14.03 15.30 3.41
C PRO A 92 12.53 15.19 3.64
N VAL A 93 11.95 13.98 3.59
CA VAL A 93 10.53 13.78 3.89
C VAL A 93 10.24 14.06 5.37
N GLY A 94 11.10 13.62 6.29
CA GLY A 94 10.96 13.92 7.71
C GLY A 94 10.90 15.43 7.99
N PHE A 95 11.76 16.23 7.35
CA PHE A 95 11.77 17.69 7.54
C PHE A 95 10.48 18.39 7.10
N THR A 96 9.72 17.81 6.16
CA THR A 96 8.41 18.39 5.77
C THR A 96 7.39 18.38 6.92
N GLY A 97 7.55 17.47 7.88
CA GLY A 97 6.67 17.37 9.06
C GLY A 97 6.70 18.59 9.97
N ILE A 98 7.80 19.35 10.00
CA ILE A 98 7.97 20.52 10.88
C ILE A 98 6.90 21.59 10.63
N GLN A 99 6.40 21.70 9.40
CA GLN A 99 5.37 22.70 9.05
C GLN A 99 4.00 22.38 9.66
N TYR A 100 3.74 21.13 10.05
CA TYR A 100 2.42 20.66 10.45
C TYR A 100 2.23 20.54 11.97
N LEU A 101 3.32 20.43 12.75
CA LEU A 101 3.24 20.16 14.18
C LEU A 101 4.17 21.10 14.96
N GLY A 102 3.66 21.75 16.01
CA GLY A 102 4.41 22.72 16.82
C GLY A 102 5.57 22.13 17.65
N ILE A 103 5.77 20.81 17.61
CA ILE A 103 6.86 20.10 18.29
C ILE A 103 7.81 19.53 17.21
N PRO A 104 8.88 20.25 16.85
CA PRO A 104 9.66 19.95 15.64
C PRO A 104 10.29 18.55 15.64
N PHE A 105 10.81 18.09 16.79
CA PHE A 105 11.42 16.76 16.89
C PHE A 105 10.42 15.61 16.69
N LEU A 106 9.22 15.73 17.27
CA LEU A 106 8.19 14.70 17.16
C LEU A 106 7.58 14.67 15.75
N ALA A 107 7.44 15.84 15.13
CA ALA A 107 6.90 15.99 13.77
C ALA A 107 7.75 15.25 12.74
N VAL A 108 9.07 15.43 12.82
CA VAL A 108 10.04 14.79 11.92
C VAL A 108 9.99 13.27 12.08
N LEU A 109 10.02 12.80 13.33
CA LEU A 109 10.01 11.37 13.61
C LEU A 109 8.71 10.69 13.17
N LEU A 110 7.55 11.31 13.43
CA LEU A 110 6.25 10.76 13.05
C LEU A 110 6.09 10.70 11.53
N THR A 111 6.41 11.79 10.82
CA THR A 111 6.29 11.88 9.36
C THR A 111 7.21 10.87 8.68
N ALA A 112 8.44 10.75 9.16
CA ALA A 112 9.41 9.80 8.61
C ALA A 112 9.00 8.33 8.89
N LEU A 113 8.40 8.05 10.05
CA LEU A 113 7.88 6.72 10.38
C LEU A 113 6.67 6.34 9.53
N ILE A 114 5.73 7.26 9.30
CA ILE A 114 4.58 7.04 8.41
C ILE A 114 5.05 6.79 6.97
N PHE A 115 6.05 7.55 6.50
CA PHE A 115 6.66 7.34 5.19
C PHE A 115 7.30 5.94 5.07
N LEU A 116 8.05 5.51 6.08
CA LEU A 116 8.66 4.18 6.13
C LEU A 116 7.60 3.07 6.12
N LEU A 117 6.55 3.19 6.95
CA LEU A 117 5.43 2.25 6.97
C LEU A 117 4.73 2.15 5.61
N GLY A 118 4.47 3.29 4.96
CA GLY A 118 3.88 3.34 3.62
C GLY A 118 4.76 2.66 2.58
N GLY A 119 6.08 2.91 2.61
CA GLY A 119 7.04 2.29 1.71
C GLY A 119 7.12 0.76 1.87
N VAL A 120 7.17 0.28 3.11
CA VAL A 120 7.18 -1.17 3.40
C VAL A 120 5.86 -1.83 2.98
N SER A 121 4.72 -1.20 3.26
CA SER A 121 3.41 -1.69 2.82
C SER A 121 3.32 -1.82 1.30
N SER A 122 3.85 -0.84 0.56
CA SER A 122 3.91 -0.88 -0.92
C SER A 122 4.77 -2.04 -1.43
N LEU A 123 5.92 -2.28 -0.81
CA LEU A 123 6.81 -3.41 -1.15
C LEU A 123 6.08 -4.75 -0.95
N LEU A 124 5.39 -4.91 0.18
CA LEU A 124 4.59 -6.11 0.46
C LEU A 124 3.45 -6.31 -0.54
N ALA A 125 2.72 -5.26 -0.88
CA ALA A 125 1.67 -5.31 -1.88
C ALA A 125 2.21 -5.74 -3.27
N GLY A 126 3.33 -5.16 -3.68
CA GLY A 126 4.01 -5.51 -4.94
C GLY A 126 4.50 -6.96 -4.97
N TYR A 127 5.07 -7.44 -3.85
CA TYR A 127 5.53 -8.83 -3.72
C TYR A 127 4.37 -9.83 -3.86
N ILE A 128 3.27 -9.60 -3.13
CA ILE A 128 2.09 -10.48 -3.18
C ILE A 128 1.48 -10.48 -4.58
N GLY A 129 1.35 -9.30 -5.19
CA GLY A 129 0.80 -9.15 -6.54
C GLY A 129 1.61 -9.90 -7.59
N MET A 130 2.94 -9.76 -7.57
CA MET A 130 3.80 -10.39 -8.57
C MET A 130 3.82 -11.92 -8.43
N ILE A 131 3.90 -12.46 -7.21
CA ILE A 131 3.86 -13.91 -6.98
C ILE A 131 2.50 -14.50 -7.40
N SER A 132 1.41 -13.76 -7.16
CA SER A 132 0.07 -14.14 -7.60
C SER A 132 -0.03 -14.16 -9.14
N ALA A 133 0.51 -13.14 -9.81
CA ALA A 133 0.51 -13.03 -11.26
C ALA A 133 1.32 -14.14 -11.93
N THR A 134 2.54 -14.42 -11.46
CA THR A 134 3.37 -15.49 -12.05
C THR A 134 2.70 -16.86 -11.88
N LYS A 135 2.12 -17.16 -10.71
CA LYS A 135 1.36 -18.39 -10.50
C LYS A 135 0.16 -18.54 -11.44
N THR A 136 -0.45 -17.44 -11.86
CA THR A 136 -1.67 -17.42 -12.70
C THR A 136 -1.33 -17.48 -14.20
N ASN A 137 -0.09 -17.15 -14.60
CA ASN A 137 0.34 -17.13 -15.99
C ASN A 137 0.20 -18.48 -16.72
N ILE A 138 0.14 -19.60 -15.99
CA ILE A 138 -0.11 -20.94 -16.57
C ILE A 138 -1.53 -21.14 -17.11
N LEU A 139 -2.46 -20.23 -16.83
CA LEU A 139 -3.86 -20.32 -17.24
C LEU A 139 -4.13 -19.69 -18.60
N VAL A 140 -3.23 -18.81 -19.05
CA VAL A 140 -3.30 -18.04 -20.30
C VAL A 140 -2.34 -18.66 -21.30
#